data_AF-A0A810N941-F1
#
_entry.id   AF-A0A810N941-F1
#
_cell.length_a   1.000
_cell.length_b   1.000
_cell.length_c   1.000
_cell.angle_alpha   90.00
_cell.angle_beta   90.00
_cell.angle_gamma   90.00
#
_symmetry.space_group_name_H-M   'P 1'
#
loop_
_entity.id
_entity.type
_entity.pdbx_description
1 polymer ?
#
loop_
_entity_poly.entity_id
_entity_poly.type
_entity_poly.pdbx_seq_one_letter_code
_entity_poly.pdbx_strand_id
1 'polypeptide(L)' 'MGTRPKARPEARCPIRPGEPCTLCQLDVTGPQDCGLVYLVMHDDELREGLHRMSAPTPPPADAPGTDGRS' A
#
# COMPACT_ATOMS: atom_id res chain seq x y z
N MET A 1 -24.79 -17.10 15.17
CA MET A 1 -24.52 -16.18 14.05
C MET A 1 -23.81 -14.95 14.62
N GLY A 2 -22.48 -14.87 14.54
CA GLY A 2 -21.70 -13.74 15.08
C GLY A 2 -21.08 -12.94 13.94
N THR A 3 -21.52 -11.71 13.74
CA THR A 3 -20.91 -10.79 12.78
C THR A 3 -19.48 -10.45 13.22
N ARG A 4 -18.49 -10.89 12.44
CA ARG A 4 -17.08 -10.56 12.67
C ARG A 4 -16.88 -9.04 12.54
N PRO A 5 -16.26 -8.35 13.51
CA PRO A 5 -16.05 -6.91 13.42
C PRO A 5 -15.27 -6.57 12.15
N LYS A 6 -15.73 -5.62 11.34
CA LYS A 6 -14.90 -5.03 10.28
C LYS A 6 -13.74 -4.31 10.97
N ALA A 7 -12.52 -4.82 10.79
CA ALA A 7 -11.32 -4.16 11.29
C ALA A 7 -11.32 -2.69 10.83
N ARG A 8 -11.09 -1.76 11.76
CA ARG A 8 -10.89 -0.35 11.41
C ARG A 8 -9.69 -0.30 10.46
N PRO A 9 -9.75 0.43 9.32
CA PRO A 9 -8.59 0.55 8.46
C PRO A 9 -7.44 1.19 9.27
N GLU A 10 -6.41 0.41 9.59
CA GLU A 10 -5.15 0.95 10.09
C GLU A 10 -4.51 1.73 8.94
N ALA A 11 -4.20 3.01 9.17
CA ALA A 11 -3.60 3.85 8.15
C ALA A 11 -2.22 3.31 7.76
N ARG A 12 -2.13 2.62 6.62
CA ARG A 12 -0.87 2.13 6.06
C ARG A 12 -0.19 3.26 5.27
N CYS A 13 1.14 3.30 5.25
CA CYS A 13 1.89 4.34 4.54
C CYS A 13 1.88 4.00 3.06
N PRO A 14 1.46 4.92 2.20
CA PRO A 14 1.49 4.69 0.75
C PRO A 14 2.92 4.55 0.20
N ILE A 15 3.93 5.04 0.92
CA ILE A 15 5.34 5.06 0.49
C ILE A 15 6.07 3.74 0.76
N ARG A 16 5.57 2.84 1.62
CA ARG A 16 6.19 1.53 1.89
C ARG A 16 5.42 0.41 1.17
N PRO A 17 5.87 -0.03 -0.01
CA PRO A 17 5.29 -1.20 -0.66
C PRO A 17 5.54 -2.44 0.21
N GLY A 18 4.49 -3.22 0.48
CA GLY A 18 4.60 -4.52 1.15
C GLY A 18 4.51 -4.51 2.68
N GLU A 19 4.50 -3.36 3.35
CA GLU A 19 4.48 -3.31 4.83
C GLU A 19 3.50 -2.29 5.41
N PRO A 20 2.92 -2.56 6.61
CA PRO A 20 2.08 -1.60 7.30
C PRO A 20 2.93 -0.44 7.83
N CYS A 21 2.34 0.75 7.86
CA CYS A 21 2.95 1.90 8.54
C CYS A 21 2.50 1.96 9.97
N THR A 22 3.45 2.24 10.85
CA THR A 22 3.19 2.56 12.25
C THR A 22 3.93 3.83 12.67
N LEU A 23 4.20 4.73 11.71
CA LEU A 23 4.80 6.06 11.87
C LEU A 23 6.32 6.01 12.10
N CYS A 24 7.10 6.03 11.02
CA CYS A 24 8.57 6.03 11.05
C CYS A 24 9.19 7.25 11.77
N GLN A 25 8.39 8.26 12.09
CA GLN A 25 8.78 9.49 12.78
C GLN A 25 7.95 9.62 14.06
N LEU A 26 8.59 10.03 15.16
CA LEU A 26 7.92 10.33 16.43
C LEU A 26 6.80 11.36 16.24
N ASP A 27 5.71 11.20 17.01
CA ASP A 27 4.54 12.09 17.09
C ASP A 27 3.70 12.26 15.81
N VAL A 28 4.00 11.56 14.73
CA VAL A 28 3.12 11.54 13.55
C VAL A 28 1.85 10.76 13.92
N THR A 29 0.66 11.18 13.48
CA THR A 29 -0.59 10.42 13.74
C THR A 29 -1.21 9.79 12.48
N GLY A 30 -0.66 10.12 11.31
CA GLY A 30 -1.08 9.56 10.04
C GLY A 30 -0.32 10.15 8.85
N PRO A 31 -0.70 9.77 7.61
CA PRO A 31 -0.03 10.21 6.38
C PRO A 31 -0.04 11.74 6.21
N GLN A 32 -1.08 12.42 6.71
CA GLN A 32 -1.17 13.88 6.71
C GLN A 32 -0.09 14.59 7.55
N ASP A 33 0.43 13.95 8.60
CA ASP A 33 1.46 14.54 9.49
C ASP A 33 2.88 14.08 9.13
N CYS A 34 3.04 13.22 8.12
CA CYS A 34 4.33 12.67 7.72
C CYS A 34 4.96 13.53 6.62
N GLY A 35 6.08 14.18 6.91
CA GLY A 35 6.79 15.02 5.94
C GLY A 35 7.18 14.30 4.64
N LEU A 36 7.53 13.02 4.70
CA LEU A 36 7.84 12.23 3.50
C LEU A 36 6.61 12.03 2.60
N VAL A 37 5.46 11.70 3.20
CA VAL A 37 4.21 11.55 2.46
C VAL A 37 3.78 12.91 1.91
N TYR A 38 3.92 13.99 2.66
CA TYR A 38 3.63 15.35 2.18
C TYR A 38 4.42 15.65 0.89
N LEU A 39 5.74 15.45 0.90
CA LEU A 39 6.60 15.74 -0.26
C LEU A 39 6.21 14.91 -1.48
N VAL A 40 6.10 13.59 -1.33
CA VAL A 40 5.80 12.70 -2.47
C VAL A 40 4.37 12.89 -2.97
N MET A 41 3.41 13.17 -2.09
CA MET A 41 2.03 13.38 -2.51
C MET A 41 1.76 14.80 -3.03
N HIS A 42 2.65 15.78 -2.82
CA HIS A 42 2.50 17.13 -3.41
C HIS A 42 3.30 17.33 -4.71
N ASP A 43 4.14 16.37 -5.08
CA ASP A 43 4.93 16.41 -6.30
C ASP A 43 4.49 15.29 -7.25
N ASP A 44 4.03 15.66 -8.45
CA ASP A 44 3.48 14.70 -9.40
C ASP A 44 4.53 13.73 -9.94
N GLU A 45 5.77 14.17 -10.14
CA GLU A 45 6.87 13.32 -10.63
C GLU A 45 7.22 12.25 -9.59
N LEU A 46 7.31 12.64 -8.32
CA LEU A 46 7.54 11.70 -7.22
C LEU A 46 6.38 10.72 -7.05
N ARG A 47 5.14 11.19 -7.19
CA ARG A 47 3.94 10.34 -7.09
C ARG A 47 3.89 9.29 -8.20
N GLU A 48 4.21 9.68 -9.43
CA GLU A 48 4.31 8.75 -10.56
C GLU A 48 5.43 7.73 -10.37
N GLY A 49 6.58 8.18 -9.83
CA GLY A 49 7.69 7.31 -9.46
C GLY A 49 7.26 6.25 -8.43
N LEU A 50 6.53 6.65 -7.40
CA LEU A 50 5.98 5.72 -6.40
C LEU A 50 5.06 4.69 -7.06
N HIS A 51 4.10 5.13 -7.89
CA HIS A 51 3.19 4.24 -8.59
C HIS A 51 3.92 3.21 -9.46
N ARG A 52 5.01 3.63 -10.11
CA ARG A 52 5.85 2.73 -10.93
C ARG A 52 6.57 1.68 -10.10
N MET A 53 7.08 2.06 -8.92
CA MET A 53 7.77 1.15 -8.01
C MET A 53 6.82 0.22 -7.25
N SER A 54 5.62 0.69 -6.93
CA SER A 54 4.60 -0.08 -6.20
C SER A 54 3.66 -0.85 -7.12
N ALA A 55 3.75 -0.66 -8.44
CA ALA A 55 2.95 -1.40 -9.41
C ALA A 55 3.21 -2.90 -9.18
N PRO A 56 2.17 -3.71 -8.93
CA PRO A 56 2.35 -5.15 -8.93
C PRO A 56 2.91 -5.53 -10.30
N THR A 57 3.99 -6.32 -10.33
CA THR A 57 4.45 -6.94 -11.57
C THR A 57 3.23 -7.60 -12.21
N PRO A 58 2.89 -7.29 -13.47
CA PRO A 58 1.77 -7.97 -14.12
C PRO A 58 2.02 -9.47 -14.03
N PRO A 59 1.00 -10.29 -13.72
CA PRO A 59 1.18 -11.73 -13.72
C PRO A 59 1.73 -12.14 -15.09
N PRO A 60 2.69 -13.07 -15.16
CA PRO A 60 3.21 -13.52 -16.46
C PRO A 60 2.04 -13.98 -17.32
N ALA A 61 1.99 -13.50 -18.56
CA ALA A 61 0.91 -13.77 -19.51
C ALA A 61 0.70 -15.28 -19.78
N ASP A 62 1.64 -16.13 -19.36
CA ASP A 62 1.66 -17.57 -19.54
C ASP A 62 1.42 -18.36 -18.24
N ALA A 63 0.75 -17.82 -17.22
CA ALA A 63 0.35 -18.63 -16.07
C ALA A 63 -0.70 -19.68 -16.51
N PRO A 64 -0.36 -20.99 -16.58
CA PRO A 64 -1.34 -22.01 -16.91
C PRO A 64 -2.36 -22.08 -15.77
N GLY A 65 -3.65 -21.98 -16.12
CA GLY A 65 -4.75 -22.14 -15.18
C GLY A 65 -4.59 -23.45 -14.43
N THR A 66 -4.38 -23.39 -13.12
CA THR A 66 -4.45 -24.57 -12.27
C THR A 66 -5.91 -24.92 -12.10
N ASP A 67 -6.45 -25.62 -13.10
CA ASP A 67 -7.75 -26.28 -13.03
C ASP A 67 -7.62 -27.44 -12.04
N GLY A 68 -7.95 -27.16 -10.78
CA GLY A 68 -8.19 -28.17 -9.77
C GLY A 68 -9.38 -29.04 -10.19
N ARG A 69 -9.09 -30.23 -10.71
CA ARG A 69 -10.10 -31.29 -10.89
C ARG A 69 -9.51 -32.68 -10.65
N SER A 70 -9.59 -33.15 -9.40
CA SER A 70 -10.38 -34.32 -8.94
C SER A 70 -9.96 -34.71 -7.53
#